data_AF-A0A4E0PUX9-F1
#
_entry.id   AF-A0A4E0PUX9-F1
#
_cell.length_a   1.000
_cell.length_b   1.000
_cell.length_c   1.000
_cell.angle_alpha   90.00
_cell.angle_beta   90.00
_cell.angle_gamma   90.00
#
_symmetry.space_group_name_H-M   'P 1'
#
loop_
_entity.id
_entity.type
_entity.pdbx_description
1 polymer ?
#
loop_
_entity_poly.entity_id
_entity_poly.type
_entity_poly.pdbx_seq_one_letter_code
_entity_poly.pdbx_strand_id
1 'polypeptide(L)' 'MVTIQEIKEMSNEQIMTEMKSISHQTGASNPSAGQNMAMMYIVMAKRKGIDPRPKVKSHGMLEKAEKSGWL' A
#
# COMPACT_ATOMS: atom_id res chain seq x y z
N MET A 1 2.41 -9.60 -7.88
CA MET A 1 2.22 -8.83 -6.65
C MET A 1 3.48 -8.03 -6.42
N VAL A 2 3.38 -6.72 -6.20
CA VAL A 2 4.55 -5.85 -5.98
C VAL A 2 4.98 -5.96 -4.52
N THR A 3 6.27 -5.85 -4.24
CA THR A 3 6.85 -5.89 -2.89
C THR A 3 6.97 -4.50 -2.29
N ILE A 4 7.06 -4.42 -0.97
CA ILE A 4 7.26 -3.13 -0.29
C ILE A 4 8.63 -2.49 -0.60
N GLN A 5 9.64 -3.28 -0.96
CA GLN A 5 10.94 -2.74 -1.37
C GLN A 5 10.83 -2.02 -2.72
N GLU A 6 10.17 -2.64 -3.71
CA GLU A 6 9.92 -2.01 -5.00
C GLU A 6 9.12 -0.70 -4.83
N ILE A 7 8.10 -0.67 -3.96
CA ILE A 7 7.34 0.56 -3.67
C ILE A 7 8.21 1.64 -3.02
N LYS A 8 9.17 1.29 -2.17
CA LYS A 8 10.10 2.25 -1.56
C LYS A 8 11.03 2.91 -2.58
N GLU A 9 11.27 2.27 -3.71
CA GLU A 9 12.09 2.82 -4.79
C GLU A 9 11.26 3.67 -5.77
N MET A 10 9.95 3.46 -5.85
CA MET A 10 9.04 4.26 -6.69
C MET A 10 8.93 5.72 -6.22
N SER A 11 8.83 6.67 -7.15
CA SER A 11 8.51 8.06 -6.82
C SER A 11 7.09 8.20 -6.23
N ASN A 12 6.82 9.31 -5.55
CA ASN A 12 5.47 9.58 -5.03
C ASN A 12 4.42 9.63 -6.16
N GLU A 13 4.80 10.14 -7.34
CA GLU A 13 3.91 10.20 -8.51
C GLU A 13 3.61 8.81 -9.07
N GLN A 14 4.61 7.93 -9.12
CA GLN A 14 4.44 6.55 -9.53
C GLN A 14 3.51 5.81 -8.56
N ILE A 15 3.69 5.99 -7.25
CA ILE A 15 2.81 5.41 -6.23
C ILE A 15 1.37 5.90 -6.41
N MET A 16 1.16 7.20 -6.58
CA MET A 16 -0.18 7.77 -6.76
C MET A 16 -0.85 7.29 -8.05
N THR A 17 -0.08 7.17 -9.14
CA THR A 17 -0.57 6.64 -10.43
C THR A 17 -1.02 5.19 -10.28
N GLU A 18 -0.22 4.37 -9.61
CA GLU A 18 -0.54 2.96 -9.38
C GLU A 18 -1.75 2.79 -8.45
N MET A 19 -1.85 3.58 -7.38
CA MET A 19 -3.03 3.60 -6.51
C MET A 19 -4.30 3.97 -7.27
N LYS A 20 -4.22 4.93 -8.19
CA LYS A 20 -5.35 5.31 -9.06
C LYS A 20 -5.73 4.19 -10.03
N SER A 21 -4.74 3.51 -10.61
CA SER A 21 -4.93 2.34 -11.46
C SER A 21 -5.66 1.22 -10.71
N ILE A 22 -5.20 0.90 -9.49
CA ILE A 22 -5.84 -0.09 -8.61
C ILE A 22 -7.28 0.30 -8.28
N SER A 23 -7.55 1.58 -7.99
CA SER A 23 -8.90 2.06 -7.67
C SER A 23 -9.86 2.04 -8.85
N HIS A 24 -9.36 2.11 -10.09
CA HIS A 24 -10.18 2.04 -11.31
C HIS A 24 -10.41 0.61 -11.79
N GLN A 25 -9.58 -0.36 -11.37
CA GLN A 25 -9.82 -1.77 -11.63
C GLN A 25 -10.94 -2.28 -10.71
N THR A 26 -12.00 -2.82 -11.29
CA THR A 26 -13.11 -3.45 -10.54
C THR A 26 -12.55 -4.57 -9.65
N GLY A 27 -12.87 -4.52 -8.35
CA GLY A 27 -12.23 -5.31 -7.29
C GLY A 27 -12.30 -6.83 -7.40
N ALA A 28 -12.99 -7.38 -8.40
CA ALA A 28 -13.03 -8.82 -8.70
C ALA A 28 -11.78 -9.31 -9.44
N SER A 29 -11.05 -8.44 -10.15
CA SER A 29 -9.98 -8.87 -11.07
C SER A 29 -8.59 -8.93 -10.44
N ASN A 30 -8.39 -8.38 -9.24
CA ASN A 30 -7.07 -8.32 -8.63
C ASN A 30 -7.12 -8.60 -7.11
N PRO A 31 -6.96 -9.87 -6.69
CA PRO A 31 -6.95 -10.23 -5.27
C PRO A 31 -5.77 -9.61 -4.49
N SER A 32 -4.75 -9.08 -5.19
CA SER A 32 -3.61 -8.38 -4.58
C SER A 32 -3.81 -6.87 -4.47
N ALA A 33 -4.89 -6.31 -5.04
CA ALA A 33 -5.16 -4.87 -5.03
C ALA A 33 -5.14 -4.26 -3.62
N GLY A 34 -5.88 -4.87 -2.69
CA GLY A 34 -5.94 -4.40 -1.30
C GLY A 34 -4.59 -4.45 -0.57
N GLN A 35 -3.74 -5.43 -0.91
CA GLN A 35 -2.40 -5.58 -0.32
C GLN A 35 -1.42 -4.55 -0.89
N ASN A 36 -1.41 -4.39 -2.21
CA ASN A 36 -0.60 -3.37 -2.89
C ASN A 36 -0.96 -1.97 -2.38
N MET A 37 -2.26 -1.67 -2.28
CA MET A 37 -2.76 -0.39 -1.78
C MET A 37 -2.32 -0.14 -0.33
N ALA A 38 -2.41 -1.15 0.55
CA ALA A 38 -1.94 -1.05 1.93
C ALA A 38 -0.43 -0.75 2.01
N MET A 39 0.41 -1.46 1.24
CA MET A 39 1.85 -1.20 1.20
C MET A 39 2.19 0.20 0.66
N MET A 40 1.46 0.67 -0.35
CA MET A 40 1.61 2.02 -0.90
C MET A 40 1.25 3.11 0.12
N TYR A 41 0.16 2.94 0.87
CA TYR A 41 -0.17 3.82 1.98
C TYR A 41 0.91 3.84 3.06
N ILE A 42 1.52 2.68 3.37
CA ILE A 42 2.60 2.58 4.35
C ILE A 42 3.82 3.40 3.91
N VAL A 43 4.27 3.21 2.67
CA VAL A 43 5.45 3.93 2.16
C VAL A 43 5.19 5.44 2.11
N MET A 44 4.02 5.86 1.64
CA MET A 44 3.64 7.27 1.60
C MET A 44 3.55 7.91 2.99
N ALA A 45 2.97 7.22 3.96
CA ALA A 45 2.88 7.71 5.34
C ALA A 45 4.29 7.85 5.96
N LYS A 46 5.15 6.84 5.78
CA LYS A 46 6.56 6.89 6.23
C LYS A 46 7.33 8.07 5.62
N ARG A 47 7.18 8.31 4.31
CA ARG A 47 7.81 9.46 3.63
C ARG A 47 7.31 10.80 4.14
N LYS A 48 6.07 10.87 4.61
CA LYS A 48 5.47 12.07 5.20
C LYS A 48 5.70 12.19 6.72
N GLY A 49 6.37 11.23 7.35
CA GLY A 49 6.53 11.17 8.80
C GLY A 49 5.21 10.93 9.56
N ILE A 50 4.21 10.34 8.91
CA ILE A 50 2.89 10.04 9.46
C ILE A 50 2.81 8.55 9.84
N ASP A 51 2.10 8.23 10.92
CA ASP A 51 1.83 6.83 11.29
C ASP A 51 0.95 6.13 10.24
N PRO A 52 1.43 5.06 9.57
CA PRO A 52 0.64 4.29 8.62
C PRO A 52 -0.43 3.38 9.25
N ARG A 53 -0.33 3.03 10.54
CA ARG A 53 -1.19 2.03 11.21
C ARG A 53 -2.70 2.31 11.06
N PRO A 54 -3.20 3.56 11.19
CA PRO A 54 -4.63 3.84 11.02
C PRO A 54 -5.14 3.52 9.61
N LYS A 55 -4.35 3.84 8.58
CA LYS A 55 -4.71 3.58 7.17
C LYS A 55 -4.67 2.10 6.86
N VAL A 56 -3.66 1.39 7.35
CA VAL A 56 -3.54 -0.06 7.16
C VAL A 56 -4.65 -0.82 7.88
N LYS A 57 -5.02 -0.39 9.10
CA LYS A 57 -6.15 -0.94 9.86
C LYS A 57 -7.47 -0.78 9.11
N SER A 58 -7.70 0.37 8.48
CA SER A 58 -8.90 0.60 7.65
C SER A 58 -9.02 -0.37 6.46
N HIS A 59 -7.92 -0.98 6.03
CA HIS A 59 -7.91 -1.98 4.95
C HIS A 59 -7.92 -3.41 5.48
N GLY A 60 -8.03 -3.63 6.80
CA GLY A 60 -7.97 -4.96 7.42
C GLY A 60 -6.59 -5.63 7.33
N MET A 61 -5.53 -4.87 7.04
CA MET A 61 -4.19 -5.41 6.76
C MET A 61 -3.19 -5.19 7.89
N LEU A 62 -3.64 -4.75 9.09
CA LEU A 62 -2.74 -4.34 10.17
C LEU A 62 -1.87 -5.51 10.66
N GLU A 63 -2.51 -6.63 11.04
CA GLU A 63 -1.79 -7.81 11.52
C GLU A 63 -0.84 -8.38 10.45
N LYS A 64 -1.25 -8.31 9.17
CA LYS A 64 -0.41 -8.75 8.06
C LYS A 64 0.81 -7.85 7.89
N ALA A 65 0.62 -6.53 7.98
CA ALA A 65 1.69 -5.56 7.87
C ALA A 65 2.72 -5.69 9.00
N GLU A 66 2.27 -5.98 10.22
CA GLU A 66 3.16 -6.25 11.36
C GLU A 66 3.95 -7.55 11.14
N LYS A 67 3.27 -8.65 10.83
CA LYS A 67 3.91 -9.96 10.59
C LYS A 67 4.87 -9.95 9.39
N SER A 68 4.59 -9.12 8.39
CA SER A 68 5.37 -9.03 7.16
C SER A 68 6.46 -7.96 7.22
N GLY A 69 6.64 -7.26 8.35
CA GLY A 69 7.67 -6.23 8.51
C GLY A 69 7.47 -5.01 7.61
N TRP A 70 6.23 -4.70 7.25
CA TRP A 70 5.91 -3.53 6.43
C TRP A 70 5.96 -2.23 7.23
N LEU A 71 5.56 -2.31 8.50
CA LEU A 71 5.53 -1.21 9.47
C LEU A 71 6.90 -0.91 10.07
#